data_AF-A0A4T0D2P7-F1
#
_entry.id   AF-A0A4T0D2P7-F1
#
_cell.length_a   1.000
_cell.length_b   1.000
_cell.length_c   1.000
_cell.angle_alpha   90.00
_cell.angle_beta   90.00
_cell.angle_gamma   90.00
#
_symmetry.space_group_name_H-M   'P 1'
#
loop_
_entity.id
_entity.type
_entity.pdbx_description
1 polymer ?
#
loop_
_entity_poly.entity_id
_entity_poly.type
_entity_poly.pdbx_seq_one_letter_code
_entity_poly.pdbx_strand_id
1 'polypeptide(L)'
;MNLLERLLTVAVGPRPVELVHVVDKATAGAVIAITLIYMKTGDRSVARKIDIPDTVAQLEHCRPDILLLRTVARHLIMWNEITDESDWIRKNLPIEYSHRYFGHGAKASVEIKTLPQLRSKDVPVFNILTGLAWSLALRFAGSGNEKARDQVIAVLKAFIAVSKQDAFFYDAKLARATVKRCIDVLALAMATIMAGTGDLQTFRYLRALHGRVDPETTYGSHLAAHLAIGTLFLGGGTYTFGTSDFAIASLMCAFYPLFPSEVLDNRVHLQALRHFWVFAAEPRCIVVQDIDTKRPIHVKLRVELREGKQISMTSPCLLPELSTVARISTDDPTYWQVTLDFAANPKHLATFRRSQTVYVRRCPPGEASNSVFSTTLSALIDVQSSIGGRQMWEWILDLPAFRELDQADFGL
;
A
#
# COMPACT_ATOMS: atom_id res chain seq x y z
N MET A 1 31.43 -15.51 20.05
CA MET A 1 31.06 -15.42 18.62
C MET A 1 30.00 -14.36 18.47
N ASN A 2 30.23 -13.39 17.58
CA ASN A 2 29.32 -12.27 17.34
C ASN A 2 27.95 -12.79 16.87
N LEU A 3 26.86 -12.18 17.34
CA LEU A 3 25.48 -12.56 16.99
C LEU A 3 25.28 -12.66 15.46
N LEU A 4 25.81 -11.69 14.72
CA LEU A 4 25.75 -11.65 13.26
C LEU A 4 26.41 -12.88 12.62
N GLU A 5 27.61 -13.27 13.06
CA GLU A 5 28.31 -14.43 12.51
C GLU A 5 27.49 -15.70 12.71
N ARG A 6 26.91 -15.89 13.90
CA ARG A 6 26.05 -17.04 14.18
C ARG A 6 24.82 -17.06 13.27
N LEU A 7 24.16 -15.92 13.10
CA LEU A 7 22.99 -15.81 12.22
C LEU A 7 23.37 -16.06 10.76
N LEU A 8 24.51 -15.55 10.29
CA LEU A 8 25.01 -15.78 8.94
C LEU A 8 25.39 -17.24 8.71
N THR A 9 26.00 -17.92 9.69
CA THR A 9 26.29 -19.36 9.61
C THR A 9 25.00 -20.17 9.45
N VAL A 10 23.92 -19.79 10.14
CA VAL A 10 22.62 -20.47 9.99
C VAL A 10 21.92 -20.09 8.68
N ALA A 11 22.08 -18.84 8.23
CA ALA A 11 21.41 -18.35 7.03
C ALA A 11 22.05 -18.87 5.74
N VAL A 12 23.39 -18.84 5.65
CA VAL A 12 24.19 -19.03 4.42
C VAL A 12 25.21 -20.17 4.54
N GLY A 13 25.49 -20.63 5.76
CA GLY A 13 26.54 -21.61 6.02
C GLY A 13 26.29 -23.00 5.38
N PRO A 14 27.33 -23.85 5.41
CA PRO A 14 27.27 -25.18 4.83
C PRO A 14 26.19 -26.02 5.50
N ARG A 15 25.52 -26.85 4.69
CA ARG A 15 24.43 -27.72 5.13
C ARG A 15 24.93 -29.15 5.23
N PRO A 16 25.34 -29.62 6.43
CA PRO A 16 25.67 -31.03 6.60
C PRO A 16 24.40 -31.86 6.41
N VAL A 17 24.51 -32.97 5.67
CA VAL A 17 23.39 -33.82 5.24
C VAL A 17 22.53 -34.27 6.43
N GLU A 18 23.14 -34.49 7.59
CA GLU A 18 22.47 -34.95 8.81
C GLU A 18 21.59 -33.87 9.49
N LEU A 19 21.88 -32.57 9.30
CA LEU A 19 21.14 -31.48 9.95
C LEU A 19 20.31 -30.61 8.99
N VAL A 20 20.16 -31.01 7.72
CA VAL A 20 19.45 -30.20 6.70
C VAL A 20 18.06 -29.79 7.17
N HIS A 21 17.29 -30.69 7.78
CA HIS A 21 15.93 -30.39 8.26
C HIS A 21 15.87 -29.35 9.38
N VAL A 22 16.91 -29.27 10.22
CA VAL A 22 16.99 -28.30 11.31
C VAL A 22 17.43 -26.96 10.76
N VAL A 23 18.46 -26.96 9.90
CA VAL A 23 18.99 -25.77 9.25
C VAL A 23 17.90 -25.11 8.40
N ASP A 24 17.17 -25.86 7.58
CA ASP A 24 16.11 -25.32 6.71
C ASP A 24 14.93 -24.69 7.47
N LYS A 25 14.65 -25.14 8.70
CA LYS A 25 13.66 -24.51 9.58
C LYS A 25 14.21 -23.23 10.21
N ALA A 26 15.47 -23.25 10.63
CA ALA A 26 16.13 -22.12 11.27
C ALA A 26 16.50 -21.00 10.28
N THR A 27 16.75 -21.32 9.00
CA THR A 27 17.21 -20.34 8.00
C THR A 27 16.22 -19.19 7.80
N ALA A 28 14.91 -19.47 7.73
CA ALA A 28 13.90 -18.41 7.55
C ALA A 28 13.90 -17.41 8.71
N GLY A 29 13.95 -17.94 9.95
CA GLY A 29 14.05 -17.11 11.16
C GLY A 29 15.34 -16.31 11.22
N ALA A 30 16.48 -16.92 10.84
CA ALA A 30 17.77 -16.23 10.79
C ALA A 30 17.79 -15.10 9.76
N VAL A 31 17.27 -15.33 8.55
CA VAL A 31 17.18 -14.29 7.50
C VAL A 31 16.31 -13.11 7.97
N ILE A 32 15.13 -13.39 8.55
CA ILE A 32 14.26 -12.33 9.08
C ILE A 32 14.94 -11.60 10.23
N ALA A 33 15.58 -12.30 11.17
CA ALA A 33 16.27 -11.68 12.29
C ALA A 33 17.37 -10.73 11.81
N ILE A 34 18.21 -11.14 10.85
CA ILE A 34 19.25 -10.24 10.32
C ILE A 34 18.62 -9.05 9.59
N THR A 35 17.54 -9.28 8.83
CA THR A 35 16.80 -8.21 8.15
C THR A 35 16.33 -7.16 9.14
N LEU A 36 15.72 -7.57 10.26
CA LEU A 36 15.20 -6.67 11.28
C LEU A 36 16.31 -5.95 12.05
N ILE A 37 17.42 -6.62 12.36
CA ILE A 37 18.57 -6.01 13.04
C ILE A 37 19.22 -4.92 12.18
N TYR A 38 19.35 -5.17 10.87
CA TYR A 38 20.03 -4.27 9.93
C TYR A 38 19.08 -3.46 9.04
N MET A 39 17.80 -3.40 9.39
CA MET A 39 16.77 -2.73 8.60
C MET A 39 17.11 -1.24 8.44
N LYS A 40 17.08 -0.75 7.19
CA LYS A 40 17.43 0.64 6.82
C LYS A 40 18.81 1.15 7.24
N THR A 41 19.73 0.26 7.62
CA THR A 41 21.09 0.66 8.03
C THR A 41 21.98 1.04 6.84
N GLY A 42 21.70 0.52 5.63
CA GLY A 42 22.54 0.72 4.46
C GLY A 42 23.87 -0.05 4.50
N ASP A 43 24.03 -1.04 5.39
CA ASP A 43 25.26 -1.83 5.48
C ASP A 43 25.40 -2.81 4.30
N ARG A 44 26.22 -2.40 3.33
CA ARG A 44 26.55 -3.19 2.15
C ARG A 44 27.26 -4.50 2.45
N SER A 45 28.00 -4.58 3.57
CA SER A 45 28.77 -5.78 3.91
C SER A 45 27.85 -6.93 4.30
N VAL A 46 26.80 -6.64 5.08
CA VAL A 46 25.78 -7.60 5.49
C VAL A 46 24.84 -7.90 4.34
N ALA A 47 24.41 -6.87 3.58
CA ALA A 47 23.54 -7.04 2.43
C ALA A 47 24.14 -8.01 1.38
N ARG A 48 25.43 -7.88 1.06
CA ARG A 48 26.14 -8.79 0.14
C ARG A 48 26.23 -10.22 0.64
N LYS A 49 26.37 -10.42 1.95
CA LYS A 49 26.47 -11.78 2.54
C LYS A 49 25.13 -12.52 2.53
N ILE A 50 24.02 -11.80 2.70
CA ILE A 50 22.67 -12.38 2.74
C ILE A 50 22.09 -12.56 1.33
N ASP A 51 22.66 -11.87 0.35
CA ASP A 51 22.21 -11.88 -1.03
C ASP A 51 22.05 -13.30 -1.59
N ILE A 52 21.31 -13.34 -2.67
CA ILE A 52 21.13 -14.51 -3.51
C ILE A 52 22.50 -14.93 -4.07
N PRO A 53 22.79 -16.24 -4.19
CA PRO A 53 23.99 -16.70 -4.87
C PRO A 53 24.02 -16.29 -6.34
N ASP A 54 25.21 -15.98 -6.86
CA ASP A 54 25.38 -15.51 -8.25
C ASP A 54 25.32 -16.63 -9.29
N THR A 55 25.48 -17.90 -8.90
CA THR A 55 25.56 -19.04 -9.82
C THR A 55 24.32 -19.92 -9.78
N VAL A 56 23.86 -20.37 -10.96
CA VAL A 56 22.71 -21.30 -11.11
C VAL A 56 22.83 -22.54 -10.21
N ALA A 57 24.02 -23.14 -10.10
CA ALA A 57 24.22 -24.34 -9.29
C ALA A 57 23.99 -24.11 -7.78
N GLN A 58 24.40 -22.95 -7.27
CA GLN A 58 24.16 -22.58 -5.87
C GLN A 58 22.70 -22.20 -5.61
N LEU A 59 22.04 -21.62 -6.61
CA LEU A 59 20.61 -21.32 -6.60
C LEU A 59 19.76 -22.60 -6.51
N GLU A 60 20.12 -23.66 -7.22
CA GLU A 60 19.46 -24.97 -7.15
C GLU A 60 19.60 -25.62 -5.76
N HIS A 61 20.68 -25.33 -5.02
CA HIS A 61 20.89 -25.84 -3.67
C HIS A 61 20.08 -25.09 -2.59
N CYS A 62 19.55 -23.90 -2.92
CA CYS A 62 18.78 -23.08 -1.99
C CYS A 62 17.27 -23.30 -2.19
N ARG A 63 16.52 -23.47 -1.09
CA ARG A 63 15.06 -23.55 -1.16
C ARG A 63 14.49 -22.25 -1.74
N PRO A 64 13.57 -22.29 -2.73
CA PRO A 64 13.10 -21.10 -3.42
C PRO A 64 12.39 -20.09 -2.51
N ASP A 65 11.66 -20.55 -1.50
CA ASP A 65 11.00 -19.63 -0.55
C ASP A 65 12.03 -18.82 0.27
N ILE A 66 13.21 -19.40 0.55
CA ILE A 66 14.29 -18.70 1.26
C ILE A 66 14.93 -17.67 0.34
N LEU A 67 15.02 -17.94 -0.97
CA LEU A 67 15.48 -16.96 -1.95
C LEU A 67 14.60 -15.72 -1.93
N LEU A 68 13.27 -15.88 -1.90
CA LEU A 68 12.34 -14.75 -1.75
C LEU A 68 12.65 -13.94 -0.48
N LEU A 69 12.82 -14.59 0.68
CA LEU A 69 13.12 -13.88 1.93
C LEU A 69 14.48 -13.17 1.88
N ARG A 70 15.49 -13.78 1.25
CA ARG A 70 16.82 -13.17 1.08
C ARG A 70 16.81 -11.97 0.15
N THR A 71 16.02 -12.02 -0.93
CA THR A 71 15.88 -10.88 -1.84
C THR A 71 15.26 -9.70 -1.09
N VAL A 72 14.20 -9.96 -0.32
CA VAL A 72 13.55 -8.95 0.53
C VAL A 72 14.54 -8.41 1.57
N ALA A 73 15.28 -9.30 2.24
CA ALA A 73 16.27 -8.94 3.26
C ALA A 73 17.31 -7.94 2.74
N ARG A 74 17.94 -8.24 1.61
CA ARG A 74 18.93 -7.35 0.98
C ARG A 74 18.39 -5.95 0.73
N HIS A 75 17.21 -5.86 0.11
CA HIS A 75 16.65 -4.57 -0.29
C HIS A 75 16.10 -3.77 0.90
N LEU A 76 15.61 -4.44 1.96
CA LEU A 76 15.22 -3.77 3.20
C LEU A 76 16.42 -3.23 4.00
N ILE A 77 17.56 -3.93 3.97
CA ILE A 77 18.82 -3.41 4.51
C ILE A 77 19.27 -2.20 3.67
N MET A 78 19.23 -2.34 2.35
CA MET A 78 19.56 -1.30 1.37
C MET A 78 18.35 -0.42 1.00
N TRP A 79 17.61 0.03 2.02
CA TRP A 79 16.32 0.73 1.85
C TRP A 79 16.34 1.91 0.87
N ASN A 80 17.45 2.66 0.86
CA ASN A 80 17.61 3.85 0.04
C ASN A 80 17.80 3.55 -1.46
N GLU A 81 18.14 2.31 -1.82
CA GLU A 81 18.33 1.89 -3.22
C GLU A 81 17.00 1.47 -3.89
N ILE A 82 15.90 1.38 -3.12
CA ILE A 82 14.57 1.09 -3.66
C ILE A 82 13.96 2.38 -4.21
N THR A 83 13.77 2.44 -5.53
CA THR A 83 13.22 3.60 -6.26
C THR A 83 11.93 3.26 -6.99
N ASP A 84 11.19 4.28 -7.42
CA ASP A 84 9.94 4.15 -8.19
C ASP A 84 10.18 4.10 -9.72
N GLU A 85 11.43 3.84 -10.14
CA GLU A 85 11.80 3.70 -11.56
C GLU A 85 11.10 2.50 -12.19
N SER A 86 10.54 2.67 -13.40
CA SER A 86 9.74 1.67 -14.09
C SER A 86 10.44 0.32 -14.33
N ASP A 87 11.77 0.31 -14.38
CA ASP A 87 12.59 -0.88 -14.65
C ASP A 87 13.30 -1.42 -13.39
N TRP A 88 12.96 -0.93 -12.19
CA TRP A 88 13.68 -1.28 -10.97
C TRP A 88 13.73 -2.79 -10.70
N ILE A 89 12.60 -3.50 -10.89
CA ILE A 89 12.53 -4.96 -10.73
C ILE A 89 13.45 -5.67 -11.73
N ARG A 90 13.51 -5.20 -12.98
CA ARG A 90 14.34 -5.81 -14.04
C ARG A 90 15.83 -5.59 -13.78
N LYS A 91 16.22 -4.40 -13.31
CA LYS A 91 17.61 -4.05 -13.01
C LYS A 91 18.20 -4.88 -11.88
N ASN A 92 17.38 -5.27 -10.90
CA ASN A 92 17.81 -6.04 -9.73
C ASN A 92 17.71 -7.56 -9.92
N LEU A 93 17.37 -8.05 -11.12
CA LEU A 93 17.35 -9.48 -11.41
C LEU A 93 18.77 -9.98 -11.75
N PRO A 94 19.20 -11.16 -11.26
CA PRO A 94 20.47 -11.75 -11.67
C PRO A 94 20.58 -11.87 -13.19
N ILE A 95 21.77 -11.57 -13.72
CA ILE A 95 22.06 -11.47 -15.16
C ILE A 95 21.69 -12.78 -15.89
N GLU A 96 21.98 -13.91 -15.27
CA GLU A 96 21.68 -15.26 -15.77
C GLU A 96 20.19 -15.46 -16.12
N TYR A 97 19.30 -14.85 -15.34
CA TYR A 97 17.86 -14.93 -15.56
C TYR A 97 17.33 -13.76 -16.40
N SER A 98 17.95 -12.59 -16.32
CA SER A 98 17.54 -11.42 -17.11
C SER A 98 17.51 -11.72 -18.61
N HIS A 99 18.53 -12.40 -19.13
CA HIS A 99 18.61 -12.77 -20.55
C HIS A 99 17.53 -13.77 -20.99
N ARG A 100 17.15 -14.71 -20.11
CA ARG A 100 16.20 -15.78 -20.42
C ARG A 100 14.75 -15.32 -20.43
N TYR A 101 14.39 -14.36 -19.57
CA TYR A 101 13.01 -13.91 -19.38
C TYR A 101 12.68 -12.58 -20.09
N PHE A 102 13.67 -11.69 -20.25
CA PHE A 102 13.46 -10.35 -20.82
C PHE A 102 14.08 -10.15 -22.21
N GLY A 103 14.92 -11.08 -22.69
CA GLY A 103 15.57 -11.00 -24.01
C GLY A 103 16.58 -9.84 -24.16
N HIS A 104 17.25 -9.78 -25.32
CA HIS A 104 18.24 -8.73 -25.67
C HIS A 104 17.64 -7.34 -25.99
N GLY A 105 16.33 -7.16 -25.85
CA GLY A 105 15.63 -5.95 -26.26
C GLY A 105 15.46 -4.93 -25.13
N ALA A 106 15.88 -3.69 -25.38
CA ALA A 106 15.57 -2.50 -24.59
C ALA A 106 14.10 -2.03 -24.76
N LYS A 107 13.15 -2.96 -24.88
CA LYS A 107 11.72 -2.58 -24.83
C LYS A 107 11.28 -2.57 -23.36
N ALA A 108 10.73 -1.43 -22.96
CA ALA A 108 10.38 -1.04 -21.60
C ALA A 108 9.10 -1.69 -21.04
N SER A 109 8.48 -2.61 -21.78
CA SER A 109 7.37 -3.40 -21.28
C SER A 109 7.90 -4.72 -20.69
N VAL A 110 7.57 -4.98 -19.44
CA VAL A 110 7.74 -6.28 -18.75
C VAL A 110 6.80 -7.30 -19.41
N GLU A 111 7.05 -7.61 -20.68
CA GLU A 111 6.50 -8.79 -21.34
C GLU A 111 7.48 -9.91 -21.06
N ILE A 112 7.32 -10.56 -19.90
CA ILE A 112 7.95 -11.86 -19.68
C ILE A 112 7.49 -12.73 -20.84
N LYS A 113 8.41 -13.09 -21.74
CA LYS A 113 8.08 -14.01 -22.84
C LYS A 113 7.45 -15.25 -22.20
N THR A 114 6.24 -15.59 -22.62
CA THR A 114 5.57 -16.80 -22.15
C THR A 114 6.53 -17.96 -22.38
N LEU A 115 7.03 -18.54 -21.28
CA LEU A 115 7.91 -19.68 -21.38
C LEU A 115 7.16 -20.79 -22.13
N PRO A 116 7.84 -21.52 -23.03
CA PRO A 116 7.19 -22.57 -23.82
C PRO A 116 6.66 -23.71 -22.94
N GLN A 117 7.23 -23.89 -21.74
CA GLN A 117 6.78 -24.90 -20.77
C GLN A 117 7.25 -24.54 -19.34
N LEU A 118 6.38 -24.70 -18.34
CA LEU A 118 6.76 -24.58 -16.93
C LEU A 118 7.67 -25.74 -16.51
N ARG A 119 8.81 -25.44 -15.90
CA ARG A 119 9.73 -26.42 -15.31
C ARG A 119 10.16 -25.98 -13.91
N SER A 120 10.56 -26.92 -13.05
CA SER A 120 11.02 -26.56 -11.70
C SER A 120 12.30 -25.71 -11.70
N LYS A 121 13.08 -25.76 -12.77
CA LYS A 121 14.26 -24.90 -12.97
C LYS A 121 13.93 -23.40 -12.94
N ASP A 122 12.68 -23.06 -13.21
CA ASP A 122 12.20 -21.67 -13.28
C ASP A 122 11.64 -21.17 -11.93
N VAL A 123 11.44 -22.06 -10.95
CA VAL A 123 10.87 -21.75 -9.62
C VAL A 123 11.68 -20.73 -8.81
N PRO A 124 13.03 -20.78 -8.77
CA PRO A 124 13.83 -19.75 -8.10
C PRO A 124 13.55 -18.34 -8.62
N VAL A 125 13.40 -18.18 -9.93
CA VAL A 125 13.18 -16.88 -10.59
C VAL A 125 11.85 -16.27 -10.17
N PHE A 126 10.79 -17.08 -10.13
CA PHE A 126 9.48 -16.60 -9.69
C PHE A 126 9.50 -16.07 -8.26
N ASN A 127 10.24 -16.74 -7.37
CA ASN A 127 10.40 -16.32 -5.98
C ASN A 127 11.25 -15.06 -5.84
N ILE A 128 12.33 -14.93 -6.61
CA ILE A 128 13.17 -13.73 -6.66
C ILE A 128 12.36 -12.52 -7.13
N LEU A 129 11.63 -12.65 -8.25
CA LEU A 129 10.76 -11.59 -8.78
C LEU A 129 9.67 -11.18 -7.77
N THR A 130 9.08 -12.16 -7.09
CA THR A 130 8.07 -11.90 -6.05
C THR A 130 8.67 -11.15 -4.87
N GLY A 131 9.88 -11.52 -4.43
CA GLY A 131 10.53 -10.83 -3.32
C GLY A 131 11.00 -9.41 -3.69
N LEU A 132 11.41 -9.17 -4.94
CA LEU A 132 11.66 -7.82 -5.44
C LEU A 132 10.37 -6.97 -5.40
N ALA A 133 9.27 -7.48 -5.96
CA ALA A 133 7.98 -6.80 -5.93
C ALA A 133 7.48 -6.57 -4.49
N TRP A 134 7.72 -7.51 -3.58
CA TRP A 134 7.37 -7.38 -2.16
C TRP A 134 8.22 -6.31 -1.46
N SER A 135 9.53 -6.23 -1.74
CA SER A 135 10.40 -5.18 -1.20
C SER A 135 9.99 -3.79 -1.69
N LEU A 136 9.60 -3.67 -2.96
CA LEU A 136 9.04 -2.44 -3.53
C LEU A 136 7.74 -2.04 -2.80
N ALA A 137 6.90 -3.04 -2.49
CA ALA A 137 5.65 -2.82 -1.80
C ALA A 137 5.83 -2.34 -0.35
N LEU A 138 6.79 -2.91 0.39
CA LEU A 138 7.13 -2.44 1.74
C LEU A 138 7.71 -1.01 1.72
N ARG A 139 8.51 -0.65 0.70
CA ARG A 139 9.05 0.71 0.53
C ARG A 139 7.99 1.76 0.31
N PHE A 140 6.98 1.42 -0.48
CA PHE A 140 5.91 2.31 -0.91
C PHE A 140 4.58 2.00 -0.22
N ALA A 141 4.62 1.36 0.95
CA ALA A 141 3.43 0.98 1.71
C ALA A 141 2.57 2.22 2.03
N GLY A 142 1.31 2.18 1.61
CA GLY A 142 0.36 3.27 1.84
C GLY A 142 0.73 4.62 1.21
N SER A 143 1.62 4.63 0.22
CA SER A 143 2.04 5.86 -0.48
C SER A 143 1.12 6.23 -1.64
N GLY A 144 0.35 5.25 -2.18
CA GLY A 144 -0.50 5.48 -3.34
C GLY A 144 0.27 5.72 -4.64
N ASN A 145 1.54 5.30 -4.73
CA ASN A 145 2.36 5.50 -5.92
C ASN A 145 1.94 4.57 -7.07
N GLU A 146 1.35 5.15 -8.12
CA GLU A 146 0.86 4.43 -9.30
C GLU A 146 1.99 3.73 -10.08
N LYS A 147 3.18 4.32 -10.16
CA LYS A 147 4.31 3.72 -10.90
C LYS A 147 4.78 2.42 -10.26
N ALA A 148 4.86 2.40 -8.93
CA ALA A 148 5.25 1.21 -8.18
C ALA A 148 4.17 0.12 -8.30
N ARG A 149 2.88 0.50 -8.22
CA ARG A 149 1.75 -0.42 -8.46
C ARG A 149 1.83 -1.04 -9.84
N ASP A 150 2.03 -0.24 -10.88
CA ASP A 150 2.00 -0.71 -12.27
C ASP A 150 3.13 -1.72 -12.58
N GLN A 151 4.30 -1.56 -11.96
CA GLN A 151 5.38 -2.56 -12.04
C GLN A 151 4.98 -3.90 -11.43
N VAL A 152 4.37 -3.89 -10.24
CA VAL A 152 3.90 -5.11 -9.60
C VAL A 152 2.75 -5.74 -10.40
N ILE A 153 1.84 -4.93 -10.95
CA ILE A 153 0.79 -5.38 -11.88
C ILE A 153 1.40 -6.08 -13.09
N ALA A 154 2.50 -5.56 -13.65
CA ALA A 154 3.14 -6.16 -14.81
C ALA A 154 3.69 -7.56 -14.51
N VAL A 155 4.35 -7.74 -13.36
CA VAL A 155 4.81 -9.06 -12.88
C VAL A 155 3.62 -9.99 -12.63
N LEU A 156 2.56 -9.49 -11.97
CA LEU A 156 1.35 -10.26 -11.71
C LEU A 156 0.68 -10.73 -13.00
N LYS A 157 0.54 -9.87 -14.01
CA LYS A 157 -0.03 -10.23 -15.32
C LYS A 157 0.73 -11.37 -15.96
N ALA A 158 2.07 -11.30 -15.93
CA ALA A 158 2.91 -12.37 -16.44
C ALA A 158 2.69 -13.68 -15.68
N PHE A 159 2.58 -13.64 -14.35
CA PHE A 159 2.36 -14.84 -13.55
C PHE A 159 0.97 -15.44 -13.75
N ILE A 160 -0.06 -14.60 -13.93
CA ILE A 160 -1.41 -15.06 -14.31
C ILE A 160 -1.38 -15.73 -15.68
N ALA A 161 -0.64 -15.19 -16.66
CA ALA A 161 -0.50 -15.81 -17.97
C ALA A 161 0.20 -17.17 -17.88
N VAL A 162 1.28 -17.27 -17.10
CA VAL A 162 2.00 -18.53 -16.85
C VAL A 162 1.12 -19.55 -16.12
N SER A 163 0.32 -19.12 -15.13
CA SER A 163 -0.57 -20.02 -14.37
C SER A 163 -1.72 -20.62 -15.19
N LYS A 164 -2.06 -20.03 -16.35
CA LYS A 164 -3.10 -20.51 -17.27
C LYS A 164 -2.59 -21.56 -18.26
N GLN A 165 -1.27 -21.75 -18.38
CA GLN A 165 -0.70 -22.78 -19.23
C GLN A 165 -1.01 -24.18 -18.66
N ASP A 166 -1.23 -25.15 -19.54
CA ASP A 166 -1.52 -26.52 -19.13
C ASP A 166 -0.28 -27.20 -18.53
N ALA A 167 -0.47 -27.84 -17.38
CA ALA A 167 0.57 -28.51 -16.61
C ALA A 167 0.27 -30.00 -16.47
N PHE A 168 0.73 -30.80 -17.43
CA PHE A 168 0.51 -32.26 -17.43
C PHE A 168 1.52 -33.00 -16.54
N PHE A 169 2.79 -32.62 -16.58
CA PHE A 169 3.87 -33.28 -15.84
C PHE A 169 3.90 -32.84 -14.37
N TYR A 170 4.39 -33.72 -13.48
CA TYR A 170 4.56 -33.41 -12.06
C TYR A 170 5.43 -32.15 -11.84
N ASP A 171 6.51 -32.02 -12.60
CA ASP A 171 7.41 -30.88 -12.57
C ASP A 171 6.69 -29.55 -12.88
N ALA A 172 5.85 -29.56 -13.92
CA ALA A 172 5.06 -28.41 -14.31
C ALA A 172 3.99 -28.07 -13.27
N LYS A 173 3.38 -29.07 -12.62
CA LYS A 173 2.41 -28.87 -11.54
C LYS A 173 3.05 -28.22 -10.31
N LEU A 174 4.26 -28.63 -9.94
CA LEU A 174 5.02 -28.02 -8.84
C LEU A 174 5.34 -26.54 -9.12
N ALA A 175 5.81 -26.26 -10.34
CA ALA A 175 6.07 -24.88 -10.77
C ALA A 175 4.79 -24.04 -10.75
N ARG A 176 3.67 -24.57 -11.26
CA ARG A 176 2.36 -23.91 -11.24
C ARG A 176 1.89 -23.61 -9.81
N ALA A 177 2.00 -24.56 -8.89
CA ALA A 177 1.63 -24.35 -7.49
C ALA A 177 2.47 -23.21 -6.87
N THR A 178 3.75 -23.12 -7.21
CA THR A 178 4.60 -22.02 -6.71
C THR A 178 4.24 -20.68 -7.32
N VAL A 179 3.93 -20.62 -8.63
CA VAL A 179 3.44 -19.40 -9.29
C VAL A 179 2.13 -18.93 -8.65
N LYS A 180 1.21 -19.82 -8.30
CA LYS A 180 -0.02 -19.46 -7.58
C LYS A 180 0.26 -18.82 -6.22
N ARG A 181 1.15 -19.42 -5.42
CA ARG A 181 1.60 -18.82 -4.15
C ARG A 181 2.22 -17.44 -4.37
N CYS A 182 3.01 -17.27 -5.42
CA CYS A 182 3.60 -15.98 -5.77
C CYS A 182 2.54 -14.95 -6.19
N ILE A 183 1.51 -15.35 -6.94
CA ILE A 183 0.36 -14.50 -7.29
C ILE A 183 -0.30 -13.95 -6.02
N ASP A 184 -0.48 -14.78 -5.00
CA ASP A 184 -1.09 -14.39 -3.73
C ASP A 184 -0.26 -13.32 -3.00
N VAL A 185 1.07 -13.47 -2.99
CA VAL A 185 2.00 -12.47 -2.42
C VAL A 185 2.03 -11.18 -3.24
N LEU A 186 2.03 -11.28 -4.58
CA LEU A 186 1.99 -10.12 -5.47
C LEU A 186 0.67 -9.35 -5.34
N ALA A 187 -0.45 -10.06 -5.14
CA ALA A 187 -1.75 -9.45 -4.90
C ALA A 187 -1.73 -8.61 -3.62
N LEU A 188 -1.14 -9.16 -2.55
CA LEU A 188 -0.91 -8.45 -1.31
C LEU A 188 0.05 -7.28 -1.51
N ALA A 189 1.13 -7.44 -2.29
CA ALA A 189 2.11 -6.40 -2.63
C ALA A 189 1.44 -5.16 -3.24
N MET A 190 0.64 -5.35 -4.30
CA MET A 190 -0.10 -4.25 -4.92
C MET A 190 -1.05 -3.56 -3.93
N ALA A 191 -1.77 -4.36 -3.14
CA ALA A 191 -2.73 -3.82 -2.17
C ALA A 191 -2.05 -3.04 -1.04
N THR A 192 -0.85 -3.45 -0.61
CA THR A 192 -0.07 -2.69 0.39
C THR A 192 0.43 -1.34 -0.12
N ILE A 193 0.81 -1.23 -1.40
CA ILE A 193 1.18 0.06 -2.02
C ILE A 193 -0.04 1.00 -2.03
N MET A 194 -1.20 0.46 -2.40
CA MET A 194 -2.48 1.16 -2.52
C MET A 194 -3.34 1.08 -1.27
N ALA A 195 -2.73 0.86 -0.10
CA ALA A 195 -3.49 0.62 1.13
C ALA A 195 -4.39 1.81 1.48
N GLY A 196 -5.68 1.53 1.65
CA GLY A 196 -6.72 2.50 1.98
C GLY A 196 -7.28 3.34 0.81
N THR A 197 -6.67 3.34 -0.37
CA THR A 197 -7.11 4.23 -1.48
C THR A 197 -8.34 3.69 -2.22
N GLY A 198 -8.61 2.38 -2.16
CA GLY A 198 -9.69 1.77 -2.93
C GLY A 198 -9.45 1.73 -4.44
N ASP A 199 -8.19 1.73 -4.89
CA ASP A 199 -7.84 1.76 -6.31
C ASP A 199 -8.55 0.68 -7.15
N LEU A 200 -9.26 1.13 -8.20
CA LEU A 200 -10.09 0.27 -9.05
C LEU A 200 -9.25 -0.74 -9.83
N GLN A 201 -8.07 -0.36 -10.31
CA GLN A 201 -7.23 -1.27 -11.10
C GLN A 201 -6.79 -2.46 -10.24
N THR A 202 -6.27 -2.17 -9.05
CA THR A 202 -5.90 -3.18 -8.06
C THR A 202 -7.12 -4.05 -7.69
N PHE A 203 -8.27 -3.44 -7.40
CA PHE A 203 -9.48 -4.16 -7.02
C PHE A 203 -9.98 -5.13 -8.10
N ARG A 204 -9.85 -4.80 -9.40
CA ARG A 204 -10.24 -5.69 -10.50
C ARG A 204 -9.48 -7.01 -10.47
N TYR A 205 -8.18 -6.98 -10.17
CA TYR A 205 -7.38 -8.21 -10.03
C TYR A 205 -7.79 -8.97 -8.77
N LEU A 206 -7.90 -8.29 -7.63
CA LEU A 206 -8.29 -8.93 -6.36
C LEU A 206 -9.66 -9.61 -6.43
N ARG A 207 -10.64 -8.98 -7.08
CA ARG A 207 -11.96 -9.55 -7.31
C ARG A 207 -11.90 -10.81 -8.16
N ALA A 208 -11.02 -10.85 -9.16
CA ALA A 208 -10.80 -12.04 -9.98
C ALA A 208 -10.11 -13.17 -9.18
N LEU A 209 -9.23 -12.85 -8.23
CA LEU A 209 -8.61 -13.84 -7.32
C LEU A 209 -9.64 -14.41 -6.35
N HIS A 210 -10.49 -13.56 -5.79
CA HIS A 210 -11.59 -13.95 -4.89
C HIS A 210 -12.53 -14.98 -5.53
N GLY A 211 -12.89 -14.79 -6.81
CA GLY A 211 -13.82 -15.67 -7.52
C GLY A 211 -13.26 -17.02 -7.96
N ARG A 212 -12.01 -17.37 -7.60
CA ARG A 212 -11.42 -18.67 -7.95
C ARG A 212 -11.91 -19.74 -6.99
N VAL A 213 -12.59 -20.77 -7.52
CA VAL A 213 -13.08 -21.92 -6.73
C VAL A 213 -12.48 -23.22 -7.27
N ASP A 214 -11.31 -23.14 -7.91
CA ASP A 214 -10.64 -24.30 -8.48
C ASP A 214 -10.19 -25.26 -7.36
N PRO A 215 -10.21 -26.59 -7.56
CA PRO A 215 -9.73 -27.57 -6.58
C PRO A 215 -8.27 -27.38 -6.16
N GLU A 216 -7.48 -26.70 -6.99
CA GLU A 216 -6.08 -26.37 -6.72
C GLU A 216 -5.92 -25.10 -5.84
N THR A 217 -7.00 -24.40 -5.51
CA THR A 217 -6.97 -23.17 -4.68
C THR A 217 -7.01 -23.57 -3.22
N THR A 218 -5.97 -23.19 -2.47
CA THR A 218 -5.87 -23.50 -1.04
C THR A 218 -6.59 -22.47 -0.18
N TYR A 219 -6.85 -22.82 1.08
CA TYR A 219 -7.37 -21.86 2.06
C TYR A 219 -6.49 -20.60 2.15
N GLY A 220 -5.17 -20.78 2.13
CA GLY A 220 -4.21 -19.68 2.17
C GLY A 220 -4.29 -18.71 1.00
N SER A 221 -4.63 -19.18 -0.20
CA SER A 221 -4.84 -18.31 -1.35
C SER A 221 -6.07 -17.42 -1.17
N HIS A 222 -7.16 -17.96 -0.62
CA HIS A 222 -8.34 -17.17 -0.26
C HIS A 222 -8.02 -16.18 0.87
N LEU A 223 -7.31 -16.62 1.92
CA LEU A 223 -6.86 -15.77 3.00
C LEU A 223 -6.05 -14.57 2.46
N ALA A 224 -5.08 -14.83 1.57
CA ALA A 224 -4.26 -13.79 0.96
C ALA A 224 -5.08 -12.82 0.11
N ALA A 225 -6.01 -13.31 -0.72
CA ALA A 225 -6.87 -12.46 -1.53
C ALA A 225 -7.77 -11.57 -0.67
N HIS A 226 -8.37 -12.11 0.39
CA HIS A 226 -9.20 -11.33 1.33
C HIS A 226 -8.39 -10.37 2.18
N LEU A 227 -7.19 -10.77 2.60
CA LEU A 227 -6.26 -9.87 3.29
C LEU A 227 -5.91 -8.70 2.39
N ALA A 228 -5.58 -8.95 1.12
CA ALA A 228 -5.30 -7.90 0.14
C ALA A 228 -6.52 -6.98 -0.07
N ILE A 229 -7.74 -7.51 -0.19
CA ILE A 229 -8.97 -6.70 -0.29
C ILE A 229 -9.14 -5.84 0.97
N GLY A 230 -8.94 -6.42 2.15
CA GLY A 230 -9.01 -5.69 3.43
C GLY A 230 -7.97 -4.58 3.52
N THR A 231 -6.75 -4.81 3.04
CA THR A 231 -5.71 -3.77 2.99
C THR A 231 -6.03 -2.65 2.01
N LEU A 232 -6.69 -2.96 0.89
CA LEU A 232 -7.09 -1.94 -0.10
C LEU A 232 -8.14 -0.99 0.47
N PHE A 233 -9.07 -1.51 1.28
CA PHE A 233 -10.12 -0.73 1.94
C PHE A 233 -9.88 -0.60 3.46
N LEU A 234 -8.63 -0.36 3.84
CA LEU A 234 -8.22 -0.32 5.25
C LEU A 234 -9.01 0.74 6.03
N GLY A 235 -9.73 0.31 7.07
CA GLY A 235 -10.59 1.18 7.86
C GLY A 235 -11.65 1.92 7.03
N GLY A 236 -12.14 1.33 5.93
CA GLY A 236 -13.07 2.00 5.01
C GLY A 236 -12.46 3.17 4.25
N GLY A 237 -11.12 3.21 4.12
CA GLY A 237 -10.39 4.30 3.47
C GLY A 237 -9.96 5.42 4.41
N THR A 238 -10.12 5.25 5.73
CA THR A 238 -9.66 6.24 6.73
C THR A 238 -8.22 6.00 7.21
N TYR A 239 -7.74 4.76 7.09
CA TYR A 239 -6.42 4.30 7.50
C TYR A 239 -5.58 3.85 6.31
N THR A 240 -4.28 3.86 6.48
CA THR A 240 -3.30 3.34 5.51
C THR A 240 -2.01 2.95 6.26
N PHE A 241 -1.04 2.32 5.61
CA PHE A 241 0.15 1.79 6.30
C PHE A 241 1.25 2.83 6.47
N GLY A 242 1.87 2.89 7.65
CA GLY A 242 3.09 3.68 7.88
C GLY A 242 4.36 2.96 7.39
N THR A 243 5.42 3.71 7.13
CA THR A 243 6.75 3.16 6.79
C THR A 243 7.76 3.24 7.94
N SER A 244 7.30 3.43 9.18
CA SER A 244 8.17 3.37 10.36
C SER A 244 8.82 1.99 10.50
N ASP A 245 9.96 1.93 11.20
CA ASP A 245 10.69 0.66 11.39
C ASP A 245 9.82 -0.41 12.06
N PHE A 246 9.06 0.00 13.07
CA PHE A 246 8.10 -0.87 13.75
C PHE A 246 6.93 -1.28 12.83
N ALA A 247 6.43 -0.38 11.99
CA ALA A 247 5.38 -0.70 11.03
C ALA A 247 5.87 -1.73 9.99
N ILE A 248 7.06 -1.55 9.42
CA ILE A 248 7.63 -2.50 8.45
C ILE A 248 7.87 -3.86 9.09
N ALA A 249 8.44 -3.90 10.30
CA ALA A 249 8.62 -5.15 11.04
C ALA A 249 7.28 -5.88 11.25
N SER A 250 6.24 -5.12 11.63
CA SER A 250 4.89 -5.66 11.83
C SER A 250 4.27 -6.17 10.53
N LEU A 251 4.45 -5.44 9.41
CA LEU A 251 4.01 -5.85 8.07
C LEU A 251 4.74 -7.10 7.59
N MET A 252 6.05 -7.22 7.84
CA MET A 252 6.82 -8.42 7.49
C MET A 252 6.28 -9.67 8.22
N CYS A 253 5.91 -9.52 9.50
CA CYS A 253 5.26 -10.59 10.25
C CYS A 253 3.86 -10.89 9.71
N ALA A 254 3.02 -9.87 9.53
CA ALA A 254 1.64 -10.04 9.09
C ALA A 254 1.51 -10.59 7.67
N PHE A 255 2.39 -10.15 6.78
CA PHE A 255 2.37 -10.46 5.35
C PHE A 255 3.49 -11.41 4.94
N TYR A 256 3.92 -12.27 5.87
CA TYR A 256 4.88 -13.33 5.59
C TYR A 256 4.45 -14.16 4.36
N PRO A 257 5.30 -14.35 3.35
CA PRO A 257 4.90 -14.76 1.99
C PRO A 257 4.48 -16.23 1.82
N LEU A 258 4.40 -17.00 2.92
CA LEU A 258 3.94 -18.39 2.91
C LEU A 258 2.59 -18.50 3.61
N PHE A 259 1.56 -18.82 2.85
CA PHE A 259 0.19 -19.00 3.31
C PHE A 259 -0.11 -20.47 3.66
N PRO A 260 -1.04 -20.73 4.59
CA PRO A 260 -1.41 -22.08 5.01
C PRO A 260 -2.18 -22.85 3.93
N SER A 261 -2.02 -24.17 3.86
CA SER A 261 -2.83 -24.98 2.93
C SER A 261 -4.24 -25.19 3.45
N GLU A 262 -4.37 -25.38 4.76
CA GLU A 262 -5.63 -25.69 5.48
C GLU A 262 -5.89 -24.65 6.59
N VAL A 263 -7.12 -24.64 7.12
CA VAL A 263 -7.52 -23.67 8.15
C VAL A 263 -6.70 -23.79 9.44
N LEU A 264 -6.35 -25.02 9.84
CA LEU A 264 -5.60 -25.29 11.08
C LEU A 264 -4.08 -25.38 10.86
N ASP A 265 -3.61 -25.16 9.63
CA ASP A 265 -2.19 -25.25 9.30
C ASP A 265 -1.41 -24.04 9.85
N ASN A 266 -0.63 -24.31 10.89
CA ASN A 266 0.28 -23.36 11.54
C ASN A 266 1.74 -23.83 11.47
N ARG A 267 2.08 -24.74 10.54
CA ARG A 267 3.41 -25.39 10.53
C ARG A 267 4.55 -24.45 10.18
N VAL A 268 4.28 -23.50 9.28
CA VAL A 268 5.30 -22.58 8.73
C VAL A 268 5.22 -21.20 9.38
N HIS A 269 4.01 -20.72 9.61
CA HIS A 269 3.75 -19.39 10.18
C HIS A 269 2.49 -19.45 11.04
N LEU A 270 2.54 -18.79 12.20
CA LEU A 270 1.42 -18.72 13.13
C LEU A 270 0.35 -17.75 12.61
N GLN A 271 -0.89 -18.22 12.39
CA GLN A 271 -1.93 -17.38 11.79
C GLN A 271 -2.28 -16.13 12.62
N ALA A 272 -2.11 -16.16 13.95
CA ALA A 272 -2.37 -15.00 14.80
C ALA A 272 -1.49 -13.78 14.43
N LEU A 273 -0.27 -14.01 13.94
CA LEU A 273 0.65 -12.95 13.52
C LEU A 273 0.14 -12.20 12.28
N ARG A 274 -0.79 -12.77 11.52
CA ARG A 274 -1.44 -12.11 10.38
C ARG A 274 -2.17 -10.84 10.78
N HIS A 275 -2.56 -10.67 12.05
CA HIS A 275 -3.23 -9.45 12.53
C HIS A 275 -2.26 -8.32 12.90
N PHE A 276 -0.94 -8.53 12.83
CA PHE A 276 0.03 -7.50 13.19
C PHE A 276 0.05 -6.31 12.22
N TRP A 277 -0.64 -6.39 11.08
CA TRP A 277 -0.82 -5.24 10.18
C TRP A 277 -1.50 -4.06 10.90
N VAL A 278 -2.26 -4.32 11.98
CA VAL A 278 -2.90 -3.27 12.80
C VAL A 278 -1.87 -2.30 13.38
N PHE A 279 -0.68 -2.78 13.77
CA PHE A 279 0.38 -1.92 14.31
C PHE A 279 1.02 -1.00 13.26
N ALA A 280 0.89 -1.36 11.99
CA ALA A 280 1.34 -0.54 10.88
C ALA A 280 0.25 0.40 10.37
N ALA A 281 -1.02 0.22 10.77
CA ALA A 281 -2.13 1.03 10.31
C ALA A 281 -2.14 2.40 11.01
N GLU A 282 -2.08 3.47 10.22
CA GLU A 282 -2.08 4.84 10.69
C GLU A 282 -3.26 5.63 10.11
N PRO A 283 -3.93 6.46 10.94
CA PRO A 283 -4.99 7.34 10.49
C PRO A 283 -4.39 8.50 9.66
N ARG A 284 -4.61 8.52 8.34
CA ARG A 284 -4.09 9.57 7.43
C ARG A 284 -5.16 10.24 6.57
N CYS A 285 -6.43 9.84 6.67
CA CYS A 285 -7.50 10.50 5.93
C CYS A 285 -7.77 11.89 6.49
N ILE A 286 -7.78 12.91 5.63
CA ILE A 286 -8.22 14.26 5.98
C ILE A 286 -9.66 14.45 5.53
N VAL A 287 -10.53 14.83 6.47
CA VAL A 287 -11.93 15.16 6.20
C VAL A 287 -12.13 16.64 6.48
N VAL A 288 -12.57 17.40 5.48
CA VAL A 288 -12.92 18.80 5.67
C VAL A 288 -14.40 18.88 5.98
N GLN A 289 -14.77 19.56 7.06
CA GLN A 289 -16.15 19.72 7.50
C GLN A 289 -16.48 21.20 7.59
N ASP A 290 -17.64 21.56 7.04
CA ASP A 290 -18.15 22.92 7.18
C ASP A 290 -18.68 23.12 8.62
N ILE A 291 -18.36 24.27 9.22
CA ILE A 291 -18.74 24.60 10.60
C ILE A 291 -20.25 24.79 10.70
N ASP A 292 -20.85 25.46 9.71
CA ASP A 292 -22.25 25.87 9.77
C ASP A 292 -23.17 24.66 9.50
N THR A 293 -22.90 23.90 8.44
CA THR A 293 -23.71 22.73 8.08
C THR A 293 -23.33 21.45 8.82
N LYS A 294 -22.14 21.40 9.44
CA LYS A 294 -21.55 20.19 10.05
C LYS A 294 -21.47 19.02 9.08
N ARG A 295 -21.42 19.26 7.76
CA ARG A 295 -21.30 18.19 6.74
C ARG A 295 -19.88 18.14 6.17
N PRO A 296 -19.39 16.96 5.78
CA PRO A 296 -18.13 16.86 5.07
C PRO A 296 -18.26 17.48 3.69
N ILE A 297 -17.25 18.25 3.30
CA ILE A 297 -17.19 18.98 2.03
C ILE A 297 -15.97 18.57 1.21
N HIS A 298 -16.13 18.67 -0.10
CA HIS A 298 -15.05 18.45 -1.06
C HIS A 298 -14.35 19.76 -1.34
N VAL A 299 -13.12 19.88 -0.86
CA VAL A 299 -12.29 21.10 -0.96
C VAL A 299 -10.95 20.71 -1.56
N LYS A 300 -10.41 21.57 -2.41
CA LYS A 300 -9.04 21.40 -2.92
C LYS A 300 -8.05 21.74 -1.81
N LEU A 301 -7.14 20.82 -1.57
CA LEU A 301 -6.05 20.92 -0.62
C LEU A 301 -4.74 21.05 -1.38
N ARG A 302 -3.86 21.93 -0.88
CA ARG A 302 -2.47 22.03 -1.30
C ARG A 302 -1.61 21.49 -0.17
N VAL A 303 -0.92 20.39 -0.44
CA VAL A 303 0.00 19.72 0.48
C VAL A 303 1.42 20.05 0.06
N GLU A 304 2.17 20.69 0.94
CA GLU A 304 3.58 21.00 0.76
C GLU A 304 4.40 19.96 1.50
N LEU A 305 5.24 19.22 0.76
CA LEU A 305 6.20 18.28 1.34
C LEU A 305 7.42 19.04 1.85
N ARG A 306 8.15 18.45 2.81
CA ARG A 306 9.42 18.99 3.32
C ARG A 306 10.50 19.08 2.25
N GLU A 307 10.38 18.29 1.20
CA GLU A 307 11.23 18.34 0.00
C GLU A 307 10.91 19.53 -0.93
N GLY A 308 9.92 20.37 -0.57
CA GLY A 308 9.50 21.54 -1.35
C GLY A 308 8.52 21.23 -2.48
N LYS A 309 8.21 19.96 -2.72
CA LYS A 309 7.21 19.54 -3.72
C LYS A 309 5.79 19.82 -3.22
N GLN A 310 4.99 20.50 -4.05
CA GLN A 310 3.58 20.76 -3.79
C GLN A 310 2.70 19.74 -4.52
N ILE A 311 1.71 19.19 -3.83
CA ILE A 311 0.74 18.24 -4.35
C ILE A 311 -0.66 18.80 -4.12
N SER A 312 -1.48 18.86 -5.18
CA SER A 312 -2.89 19.20 -5.07
C SER A 312 -3.72 17.94 -4.91
N MET A 313 -4.60 17.92 -3.92
CA MET A 313 -5.50 16.80 -3.61
C MET A 313 -6.90 17.33 -3.33
N THR A 314 -7.93 16.50 -3.46
CA THR A 314 -9.31 16.89 -3.13
C THR A 314 -9.78 16.12 -1.90
N SER A 315 -10.29 16.80 -0.88
CA SER A 315 -10.85 16.14 0.31
C SER A 315 -12.17 15.43 0.00
N PRO A 316 -12.56 14.38 0.73
CA PRO A 316 -11.75 13.58 1.65
C PRO A 316 -10.67 12.77 0.92
N CYS A 317 -9.45 12.75 1.44
CA CYS A 317 -8.35 12.00 0.84
C CYS A 317 -7.34 11.50 1.87
N LEU A 318 -6.57 10.47 1.50
CA LEU A 318 -5.44 9.99 2.30
C LEU A 318 -4.22 10.86 2.05
N LEU A 319 -3.65 11.40 3.13
CA LEU A 319 -2.41 12.15 3.06
C LEU A 319 -1.20 11.22 2.90
N PRO A 320 -0.10 11.69 2.28
CA PRO A 320 1.22 11.07 2.39
C PRO A 320 1.67 10.92 3.85
N GLU A 321 2.81 10.28 4.06
CA GLU A 321 3.34 10.08 5.41
C GLU A 321 3.51 11.41 6.15
N LEU A 322 2.96 11.50 7.37
CA LEU A 322 2.90 12.76 8.14
C LEU A 322 4.30 13.34 8.45
N SER A 323 5.32 12.49 8.47
CA SER A 323 6.73 12.88 8.63
C SER A 323 7.28 13.66 7.43
N THR A 324 6.74 13.44 6.23
CA THR A 324 7.19 14.05 4.97
C THR A 324 6.43 15.34 4.64
N VAL A 325 5.25 15.54 5.23
CA VAL A 325 4.44 16.74 5.04
C VAL A 325 4.95 17.89 5.91
N ALA A 326 5.08 19.09 5.32
CA ALA A 326 5.42 20.32 6.01
C ALA A 326 4.16 21.14 6.35
N ARG A 327 3.34 21.42 5.33
CA ARG A 327 2.16 22.28 5.46
C ARG A 327 1.00 21.77 4.61
N ILE A 328 -0.21 21.91 5.10
CA ILE A 328 -1.45 21.66 4.36
C ILE A 328 -2.27 22.94 4.38
N SER A 329 -2.75 23.39 3.22
CA SER A 329 -3.65 24.54 3.12
C SER A 329 -4.88 24.20 2.29
N THR A 330 -6.04 24.72 2.68
CA THR A 330 -7.22 24.74 1.79
C THR A 330 -7.01 25.78 0.69
N ASP A 331 -7.36 25.44 -0.54
CA ASP A 331 -7.15 26.23 -1.75
C ASP A 331 -8.47 26.38 -2.52
N ASP A 332 -9.51 26.81 -1.79
CA ASP A 332 -10.83 27.08 -2.35
C ASP A 332 -11.25 28.50 -1.95
N PRO A 333 -11.53 29.40 -2.90
CA PRO A 333 -11.89 30.79 -2.62
C PRO A 333 -13.26 30.93 -1.94
N THR A 334 -14.12 29.90 -2.03
CA THR A 334 -15.45 29.93 -1.40
C THR A 334 -15.40 29.78 0.12
N TYR A 335 -14.26 29.32 0.64
CA TYR A 335 -14.05 29.03 2.06
C TYR A 335 -12.82 29.76 2.59
N TRP A 336 -12.84 30.10 3.88
CA TRP A 336 -11.66 30.70 4.50
C TRP A 336 -10.48 29.74 4.47
N GLN A 337 -9.31 30.27 4.12
CA GLN A 337 -8.10 29.48 4.03
C GLN A 337 -7.63 29.05 5.41
N VAL A 338 -7.62 27.74 5.65
CA VAL A 338 -7.09 27.13 6.86
C VAL A 338 -5.76 26.48 6.51
N THR A 339 -4.72 26.81 7.26
CA THR A 339 -3.40 26.21 7.07
C THR A 339 -2.93 25.45 8.29
N LEU A 340 -2.72 24.14 8.13
CA LEU A 340 -2.12 23.26 9.10
C LEU A 340 -0.62 23.18 8.83
N ASP A 341 0.16 23.87 9.66
CA ASP A 341 1.61 23.71 9.66
C ASP A 341 2.02 22.60 10.62
N PHE A 342 2.66 21.54 10.11
CA PHE A 342 3.19 20.43 10.89
C PHE A 342 4.67 20.60 11.25
N ALA A 343 5.40 21.49 10.55
CA ALA A 343 6.81 21.73 10.79
C ALA A 343 7.00 22.73 11.95
N ALA A 344 6.29 23.85 11.93
CA ALA A 344 6.44 24.89 12.95
C ALA A 344 5.62 24.61 14.22
N ASN A 345 4.48 23.92 14.11
CA ASN A 345 3.57 23.70 15.24
C ASN A 345 3.30 22.21 15.54
N PRO A 346 3.95 21.63 16.57
CA PRO A 346 3.74 20.22 16.93
C PRO A 346 2.32 19.94 17.46
N LYS A 347 1.60 20.97 17.94
CA LYS A 347 0.21 20.81 18.40
C LYS A 347 -0.72 20.45 17.24
N HIS A 348 -0.51 21.02 16.05
CA HIS A 348 -1.33 20.70 14.88
C HIS A 348 -1.20 19.22 14.49
N LEU A 349 0.01 18.68 14.51
CA LEU A 349 0.26 17.26 14.23
C LEU A 349 -0.41 16.37 15.30
N ALA A 350 -0.25 16.70 16.58
CA ALA A 350 -0.87 15.93 17.67
C ALA A 350 -2.40 15.94 17.62
N THR A 351 -3.01 17.09 17.29
CA THR A 351 -4.45 17.20 17.10
C THR A 351 -4.91 16.43 15.87
N PHE A 352 -4.18 16.53 14.75
CA PHE A 352 -4.52 15.82 13.51
C PHE A 352 -4.54 14.30 13.70
N ARG A 353 -3.58 13.74 14.46
CA ARG A 353 -3.57 12.31 14.82
C ARG A 353 -4.79 11.85 15.62
N ARG A 354 -5.49 12.76 16.31
CA ARG A 354 -6.67 12.45 17.13
C ARG A 354 -7.97 12.68 16.37
N SER A 355 -8.13 13.81 15.69
CA SER A 355 -9.42 14.22 15.13
C SER A 355 -9.55 13.99 13.62
N GLN A 356 -8.47 14.06 12.84
CA GLN A 356 -8.45 13.96 11.36
C GLN A 356 -9.38 14.93 10.59
N THR A 357 -10.23 15.67 11.29
CA THR A 357 -11.19 16.62 10.76
C THR A 357 -10.60 18.02 10.76
N VAL A 358 -10.82 18.74 9.67
CA VAL A 358 -10.48 20.16 9.54
C VAL A 358 -11.77 20.94 9.36
N TYR A 359 -12.00 21.86 10.28
CA TYR A 359 -13.17 22.72 10.25
C TYR A 359 -12.89 23.94 9.40
N VAL A 360 -13.77 24.19 8.45
CA VAL A 360 -13.66 25.31 7.51
C VAL A 360 -14.99 26.06 7.52
N ARG A 361 -14.93 27.39 7.39
CA ARG A 361 -16.12 28.24 7.30
C ARG A 361 -16.24 28.82 5.91
N ARG A 362 -17.46 28.91 5.40
CA ARG A 362 -17.73 29.59 4.13
C ARG A 362 -17.40 31.08 4.24
N CYS A 363 -16.71 31.61 3.23
CA CYS A 363 -16.46 33.04 3.12
C CYS A 363 -17.79 33.78 2.90
N PRO A 364 -18.00 34.94 3.53
CA PRO A 364 -19.04 35.85 3.07
C PRO A 364 -18.75 36.28 1.61
N PRO A 365 -19.79 36.52 0.80
CA PRO A 365 -19.65 36.77 -0.63
C PRO A 365 -18.80 38.00 -0.98
N GLY A 366 -18.58 38.93 -0.05
CA GLY A 366 -17.71 40.10 -0.23
C GLY A 366 -16.20 39.80 -0.18
N GLU A 367 -15.78 38.69 0.44
CA GLU A 367 -14.36 38.33 0.60
C GLU A 367 -13.91 37.22 -0.35
N ALA A 368 -14.86 36.46 -0.90
CA ALA A 368 -14.59 35.31 -1.77
C ALA A 368 -14.11 35.71 -3.19
N SER A 369 -14.38 36.94 -3.63
CA SER A 369 -14.02 37.38 -4.99
C SER A 369 -13.51 38.83 -5.04
N ASN A 370 -12.48 39.04 -5.86
CA ASN A 370 -11.90 40.37 -6.09
C ASN A 370 -12.76 41.27 -7.01
N SER A 371 -13.94 40.80 -7.47
CA SER A 371 -14.79 41.52 -8.42
C SER A 371 -16.17 41.81 -7.83
N VAL A 372 -16.56 43.08 -7.83
CA VAL A 372 -17.85 43.58 -7.32
C VAL A 372 -19.06 42.89 -7.99
N PHE A 373 -18.92 42.47 -9.25
CA PHE A 373 -19.99 41.76 -9.95
C PHE A 373 -20.19 40.33 -9.43
N SER A 374 -19.10 39.60 -9.16
CA SER A 374 -19.23 38.22 -8.66
C SER A 374 -19.62 38.18 -7.18
N THR A 375 -19.22 39.18 -6.38
CA THR A 375 -19.70 39.31 -4.99
C THR A 375 -21.22 39.53 -4.94
N THR A 376 -21.75 40.46 -5.75
CA THR A 376 -23.19 40.77 -5.80
C THR A 376 -24.02 39.61 -6.34
N LEU A 377 -23.54 38.92 -7.39
CA LEU A 377 -24.21 37.74 -7.94
C LEU A 377 -24.22 36.57 -6.92
N SER A 378 -23.10 36.31 -6.24
CA SER A 378 -23.01 35.26 -5.22
C SER A 378 -23.89 35.56 -4.01
N ALA A 379 -23.95 36.83 -3.58
CA ALA A 379 -24.86 37.26 -2.52
C ALA A 379 -26.33 37.06 -2.89
N LEU A 380 -26.73 37.36 -4.14
CA LEU A 380 -28.08 37.10 -4.64
C LEU A 380 -28.43 35.61 -4.65
N ILE A 381 -27.51 34.74 -5.08
CA ILE A 381 -27.70 33.28 -5.07
C ILE A 381 -27.87 32.77 -3.63
N ASP A 382 -27.02 33.22 -2.70
CA ASP A 382 -27.12 32.81 -1.30
C ASP A 382 -28.43 33.27 -0.67
N VAL A 383 -28.86 34.51 -0.93
CA VAL A 383 -30.16 35.02 -0.51
C VAL A 383 -31.28 34.13 -1.07
N GLN A 384 -31.25 33.80 -2.36
CA GLN A 384 -32.27 32.95 -2.99
C GLN A 384 -32.30 31.52 -2.42
N SER A 385 -31.14 30.95 -2.06
CA SER A 385 -31.06 29.65 -1.40
C SER A 385 -31.62 29.66 0.03
N SER A 386 -31.42 30.74 0.78
CA SER A 386 -31.98 30.94 2.12
C SER A 386 -33.50 31.20 2.08
N ILE A 387 -33.96 31.92 1.06
CA ILE A 387 -35.37 32.22 0.81
C ILE A 387 -36.14 30.94 0.47
N GLY A 388 -35.58 30.00 -0.27
CA GLY A 388 -36.23 28.71 -0.56
C GLY A 388 -36.59 27.89 0.69
N GLY A 389 -35.83 28.05 1.77
CA GLY A 389 -36.13 27.46 3.08
C GLY A 389 -37.19 28.24 3.87
N ARG A 390 -37.18 29.58 3.80
CA ARG A 390 -38.16 30.46 4.48
C ARG A 390 -39.54 30.44 3.80
N GLN A 391 -39.60 30.48 2.48
CA GLN A 391 -40.84 30.41 1.70
C GLN A 391 -41.62 29.10 1.91
N MET A 392 -40.91 28.00 2.27
CA MET A 392 -41.54 26.71 2.55
C MET A 392 -42.43 26.74 3.81
N TRP A 393 -42.24 27.74 4.69
CA TRP A 393 -42.97 27.90 5.96
C TRP A 393 -43.71 29.24 6.08
N GLU A 394 -43.49 30.20 5.19
CA GLU A 394 -44.22 31.49 5.16
C GLU A 394 -45.74 31.31 5.04
N TRP A 395 -46.22 30.30 4.31
CA TRP A 395 -47.65 29.99 4.21
C TRP A 395 -48.31 29.62 5.55
N ILE A 396 -47.53 29.18 6.56
CA ILE A 396 -48.05 28.89 7.90
C ILE A 396 -48.35 30.19 8.65
N LEU A 397 -47.58 31.25 8.39
CA LEU A 397 -47.79 32.56 9.00
C LEU A 397 -49.01 33.28 8.40
N ASP A 398 -49.41 32.90 7.18
CA ASP A 398 -50.64 33.38 6.52
C ASP A 398 -51.92 32.65 6.99
N LEU A 399 -51.81 31.64 7.87
CA LEU A 399 -52.98 30.97 8.43
C LEU A 399 -53.77 31.93 9.35
N PRO A 400 -55.11 31.91 9.30
CA PRO A 400 -55.96 32.84 10.05
C PRO A 400 -55.81 32.74 11.58
N ALA A 401 -55.15 31.70 12.09
CA ALA A 401 -54.83 31.52 13.50
C ALA A 401 -53.66 32.39 14.01
N PHE A 402 -52.81 32.91 13.13
CA PHE A 402 -51.61 33.70 13.49
C PHE A 402 -51.71 35.17 13.09
N ARG A 403 -52.88 35.62 12.61
CA ARG A 403 -53.15 36.99 12.15
C ARG A 403 -53.09 38.08 13.22
N GLU A 404 -53.07 37.70 14.49
CA GLU A 404 -53.01 38.62 15.64
C GLU A 404 -51.59 38.86 16.16
N LEU A 405 -50.57 38.18 15.59
CA LEU A 405 -49.18 38.37 15.98
C LEU A 405 -48.53 39.46 15.12
N ASP A 406 -48.06 40.53 15.74
CA ASP A 406 -47.37 41.62 15.06
C ASP A 406 -45.93 41.24 14.69
N GLN A 407 -45.35 41.92 13.69
CA GLN A 407 -43.97 41.68 13.23
C GLN A 407 -42.91 41.77 14.34
N ALA A 408 -43.20 42.43 15.46
CA ALA A 408 -42.33 42.55 16.62
C ALA A 408 -42.30 41.28 17.51
N ASP A 409 -43.31 40.41 17.43
CA ASP A 409 -43.38 39.16 18.20
C ASP A 409 -42.56 38.03 17.55
N PHE A 410 -42.23 38.17 16.26
CA PHE A 410 -41.35 37.28 15.51
C PHE A 410 -39.88 37.68 15.69
N GLY A 411 -39.39 37.68 16.93
CA GLY A 411 -37.98 37.89 17.24
C GLY A 411 -37.11 36.76 16.70
N LEU A 412 -36.39 37.04 15.60
CA LEU A 412 -35.19 36.31 15.15
C LEU A 412 -34.06 37.28 14.88
#